data_AF-A0A6J6MVC4-F1
#
_entry.id   AF-A0A6J6MVC4-F1
#
_cell.length_a   1.000
_cell.length_b   1.000
_cell.length_c   1.000
_cell.angle_alpha   90.00
_cell.angle_beta   90.00
_cell.angle_gamma   90.00
#
_symmetry.space_group_name_H-M   'P 1'
#
loop_
_entity.id
_entity.type
_entity.pdbx_description
1 polymer ?
#
loop_
_entity_poly.entity_id
_entity_poly.type
_entity_poly.pdbx_seq_one_letter_code
_entity_poly.pdbx_strand_id
1 'polypeptide(L)' 'MSNSVDSLVRMINQIAANSMGAHDPTAEVVNHLRSFWTPKMCADLKSSNVTSELNAVATQALAAL' A
#
# COMPACT_ATOMS: atom_id res chain seq x y z
N MET A 1 -13.15 15.06 -8.53
CA MET A 1 -13.43 14.00 -7.54
C MET A 1 -12.28 13.02 -7.64
N SER A 2 -11.40 12.94 -6.64
CA SER A 2 -10.37 11.89 -6.63
C SER A 2 -11.07 10.55 -6.48
N ASN A 3 -10.77 9.58 -7.33
CA ASN A 3 -11.32 8.24 -7.16
C ASN A 3 -10.79 7.67 -5.84
N SER A 4 -11.62 6.89 -5.14
CA SER A 4 -11.24 6.29 -3.85
C SER A 4 -9.94 5.49 -3.97
N VAL A 5 -9.71 4.86 -5.13
CA VAL A 5 -8.48 4.11 -5.45
C VAL A 5 -7.25 5.01 -5.53
N ASP A 6 -7.31 6.15 -6.22
CA ASP A 6 -6.19 7.10 -6.32
C ASP A 6 -5.72 7.56 -4.93
N SER A 7 -6.69 7.74 -4.02
CA SER A 7 -6.39 8.09 -2.63
C SER A 7 -5.68 6.96 -1.89
N LEU A 8 -6.09 5.71 -2.12
CA LEU A 8 -5.43 4.53 -1.55
C LEU A 8 -4.01 4.37 -2.10
N VAL A 9 -3.79 4.55 -3.41
CA VAL A 9 -2.47 4.54 -4.06
C VAL A 9 -1.55 5.58 -3.42
N ARG A 10 -2.05 6.82 -3.24
CA ARG A 10 -1.30 7.88 -2.56
C ARG A 10 -0.93 7.50 -1.14
N MET A 11 -1.88 6.95 -0.37
CA MET A 11 -1.67 6.57 1.02
C MET A 11 -0.65 5.44 1.18
N ILE A 12 -0.78 4.33 0.43
CA ILE A 12 0.16 3.21 0.55
C ILE A 12 1.57 3.62 0.14
N ASN A 13 1.71 4.48 -0.88
CA ASN A 13 3.02 5.04 -1.26
C ASN A 13 3.60 5.93 -0.17
N GLN A 14 2.78 6.73 0.52
CA GLN A 14 3.22 7.56 1.63
C GLN A 14 3.65 6.72 2.84
N ILE A 15 2.92 5.65 3.16
CA ILE A 15 3.30 4.70 4.21
C ILE A 15 4.65 4.06 3.87
N ALA A 16 4.82 3.56 2.65
CA ALA A 16 6.07 2.98 2.18
C ALA A 16 7.25 3.97 2.24
N ALA A 17 7.03 5.24 1.85
CA ALA A 17 8.06 6.26 1.96
C ALA A 17 8.50 6.52 3.41
N ASN A 18 7.55 6.50 4.35
CA ASN A 18 7.84 6.71 5.77
C ASN A 18 8.59 5.52 6.40
N SER A 19 8.37 4.29 5.90
CA SER A 19 9.03 3.08 6.43
C SER A 19 10.44 2.84 5.85
N MET A 20 10.95 3.70 4.96
CA MET A 20 12.27 3.49 4.32
C MET A 20 13.47 3.47 5.29
N GLY A 21 13.31 3.99 6.51
CA GLY A 21 14.33 3.93 7.57
C GLY A 21 14.30 2.63 8.40
N ALA A 22 13.32 1.76 8.18
CA ALA A 22 13.17 0.51 8.89
C ALA A 22 14.19 -0.54 8.43
N HIS A 23 14.46 -1.53 9.29
CA HIS A 23 15.26 -2.70 8.91
C HIS A 23 14.60 -3.51 7.79
N ASP A 24 13.27 -3.61 7.80
CA ASP A 24 12.48 -4.22 6.73
C ASP A 24 11.26 -3.33 6.41
N PRO A 25 11.40 -2.39 5.46
CA PRO A 25 10.31 -1.49 5.07
C PRO A 25 9.07 -2.23 4.58
N THR A 26 9.24 -3.32 3.83
CA THR A 26 8.12 -4.09 3.28
C THR A 26 7.31 -4.75 4.38
N ALA A 27 7.97 -5.40 5.34
CA ALA A 27 7.27 -6.00 6.48
C ALA A 27 6.54 -4.95 7.34
N GLU A 28 7.13 -3.76 7.52
CA GLU A 28 6.49 -2.67 8.25
C GLU A 28 5.23 -2.17 7.54
N VAL A 29 5.27 -1.99 6.22
CA VAL A 29 4.10 -1.63 5.43
C VAL A 29 3.02 -2.72 5.53
N VAL A 30 3.37 -4.01 5.38
CA VAL A 30 2.41 -5.12 5.53
C VAL A 30 1.73 -5.08 6.89
N ASN A 31 2.49 -4.88 7.97
CA ASN A 31 1.96 -4.78 9.32
C ASN A 31 1.03 -3.57 9.49
N HIS A 32 1.38 -2.42 8.92
CA HIS A 32 0.53 -1.23 8.93
C HIS A 32 -0.80 -1.49 8.21
N LEU A 33 -0.75 -2.06 7.00
CA LEU A 33 -1.95 -2.37 6.22
C LEU A 33 -2.85 -3.37 6.97
N ARG A 34 -2.29 -4.43 7.57
CA ARG A 34 -3.05 -5.40 8.37
C ARG A 34 -3.70 -4.78 9.61
N SER A 35 -3.05 -3.78 10.22
CA SER A 35 -3.51 -3.18 11.47
C SER A 35 -4.57 -2.10 11.26
N PHE A 36 -4.50 -1.35 10.16
CA PHE A 36 -5.29 -0.13 9.99
C PHE A 36 -6.18 -0.11 8.75
N TRP A 37 -5.92 -0.95 7.74
CA TRP A 37 -6.73 -0.96 6.53
C TRP A 37 -7.83 -2.01 6.62
N THR A 38 -8.99 -1.68 6.08
CA THR A 38 -10.07 -2.66 5.95
C THR A 38 -9.76 -3.65 4.82
N PRO A 39 -10.28 -4.89 4.89
CA PRO A 39 -10.13 -5.86 3.81
C PRO A 39 -10.59 -5.31 2.45
N LYS A 40 -11.64 -4.47 2.45
CA LYS A 40 -12.15 -3.82 1.23
C LYS A 40 -11.12 -2.88 0.59
N MET A 41 -10.41 -2.06 1.37
CA MET A 41 -9.40 -1.14 0.82
C MET A 41 -8.27 -1.92 0.13
N CYS A 42 -7.81 -3.01 0.73
CA CYS A 42 -6.79 -3.88 0.14
C CYS A 42 -7.29 -4.58 -1.12
N ALA A 43 -8.54 -5.05 -1.13
CA ALA A 43 -9.16 -5.65 -2.30
C ALA A 43 -9.32 -4.65 -3.44
N ASP A 44 -9.79 -3.43 -3.15
CA ASP A 44 -9.94 -2.36 -4.14
C ASP A 44 -8.59 -2.07 -4.82
N LEU A 45 -7.48 -1.94 -4.07
CA LEU A 45 -6.15 -1.79 -4.67
C LEU A 45 -5.73 -2.98 -5.55
N LYS A 46 -5.92 -4.22 -5.07
CA LYS A 46 -5.56 -5.43 -5.81
C LYS A 46 -6.32 -5.57 -7.14
N SER A 47 -7.57 -5.10 -7.18
CA SER A 47 -8.43 -5.18 -8.37
C SER A 47 -8.23 -4.03 -9.37
N SER A 48 -7.55 -2.94 -8.98
CA SER A 48 -7.53 -1.70 -9.77
C SER A 48 -6.46 -1.64 -10.87
N ASN A 49 -5.59 -2.66 -11.01
CA ASN A 49 -4.45 -2.67 -11.95
C ASN A 49 -3.54 -1.43 -11.85
N VAL A 50 -3.45 -0.81 -10.67
CA VAL A 50 -2.67 0.41 -10.37
C VAL A 50 -1.21 0.12 -9.98
N THR A 51 -0.73 -1.10 -10.22
CA THR A 51 0.60 -1.54 -9.79
C THR A 51 1.73 -0.66 -10.35
N SER A 52 1.54 -0.05 -11.52
CA SER A 52 2.51 0.89 -12.11
C SER A 52 2.64 2.22 -11.36
N GLU A 53 1.66 2.57 -10.53
CA GLU A 53 1.63 3.81 -9.74
C GLU A 53 2.15 3.59 -8.31
N LEU A 54 2.37 2.34 -7.92
CA LEU A 54 2.91 1.97 -6.62
C LEU A 54 4.44 1.97 -6.65
N ASN A 55 5.05 2.49 -5.58
CA ASN A 55 6.48 2.35 -5.39
C ASN A 55 6.84 0.88 -5.08
N ALA A 56 8.12 0.52 -5.22
CA ALA A 56 8.57 -0.88 -5.12
C ALA A 56 8.18 -1.55 -3.79
N VAL A 57 8.30 -0.83 -2.66
CA VAL A 57 7.95 -1.34 -1.33
C VAL A 57 6.44 -1.53 -1.19
N ALA A 58 5.64 -0.56 -1.66
CA ALA A 58 4.18 -0.66 -1.66
C ALA A 58 3.69 -1.82 -2.54
N THR A 59 4.29 -2.03 -3.72
CA THR A 59 3.99 -3.16 -4.60
C THR A 59 4.30 -4.49 -3.93
N GLN A 60 5.48 -4.62 -3.32
CA GLN A 60 5.86 -5.84 -2.60
C GLN A 60 4.95 -6.11 -1.40
N ALA A 61 4.62 -5.07 -0.62
CA ALA A 61 3.73 -5.18 0.52
C ALA A 61 2.32 -5.62 0.11
N LEU A 62 1.77 -5.03 -0.96
CA LEU A 62 0.45 -5.39 -1.47
C LEU A 62 0.40 -6.83 -1.99
N ALA A 63 1.50 -7.31 -2.60
CA ALA A 63 1.64 -8.70 -3.04
C ALA A 63 1.78 -9.71 -1.88
N ALA A 64 2.26 -9.26 -0.71
CA ALA A 64 2.44 -10.06 0.50
C ALA A 64 1.23 -10.05 1.45
N LEU A 65 0.20 -9.26 1.15
CA LEU A 65 -1.10 -9.27 1.84
C LEU A 65 -1.95 -10.47 1.43
#